data_AF-A0A099KVJ4-F1
#
_entry.id   AF-A0A099KVJ4-F1
#
_cell.length_a   1.000
_cell.length_b   1.000
_cell.length_c   1.000
_cell.angle_alpha   90.00
_cell.angle_beta   90.00
_cell.angle_gamma   90.00
#
_symmetry.space_group_name_H-M   'P 1'
#
loop_
_entity.id
_entity.type
_entity.pdbx_description
1 polymer ?
#
loop_
_entity_poly.entity_id
_entity_poly.type
_entity_poly.pdbx_seq_one_letter_code
_entity_poly.pdbx_strand_id
1 'polypeptide(L)'
;MSFRDKSFYIASFITCGFFAIIVKVTRTEGFGINVFLDTILGSSPSFFYLFGILSLIPIIQPKINIKTFNKSILMFTAGALVYEAEQYWTSMFFDLGDIIATLLAAMLMLFLHQNKRKAI
;
A
#
# COMPACT_ATOMS: atom_id res chain seq x y z
N MET A 1 -8.03 -18.63 -9.09
CA MET A 1 -7.14 -17.47 -8.93
C MET A 1 -5.73 -17.98 -8.67
N SER A 2 -4.74 -17.46 -9.37
CA SER A 2 -3.34 -17.86 -9.21
C SER A 2 -2.62 -16.72 -8.53
N PHE A 3 -1.87 -17.03 -7.47
CA PHE A 3 -0.90 -16.08 -6.93
C PHE A 3 0.16 -15.76 -8.00
N ARG A 4 0.78 -14.59 -7.86
CA ARG A 4 2.00 -14.23 -8.59
C ARG A 4 3.16 -15.05 -8.02
N ASP A 5 4.29 -15.06 -8.71
CA ASP A 5 5.49 -15.73 -8.21
C ASP A 5 6.01 -15.06 -6.94
N LYS A 6 6.67 -15.84 -6.07
CA LYS A 6 7.25 -15.31 -4.81
C LYS A 6 8.19 -14.11 -5.06
N SER A 7 8.93 -14.14 -6.17
CA SER A 7 9.83 -13.06 -6.60
C SER A 7 9.09 -11.73 -6.82
N PHE A 8 7.85 -11.75 -7.32
CA PHE A 8 7.04 -10.55 -7.50
C PHE A 8 6.77 -9.85 -6.17
N TYR A 9 6.41 -10.60 -5.13
CA TYR A 9 6.14 -10.01 -3.82
C TYR A 9 7.40 -9.53 -3.12
N ILE A 10 8.52 -10.25 -3.26
CA ILE A 10 9.83 -9.81 -2.73
C ILE A 10 10.23 -8.50 -3.40
N ALA A 11 10.15 -8.43 -4.73
CA ALA A 11 10.44 -7.21 -5.47
C ALA A 11 9.51 -6.07 -5.02
N SER A 12 8.20 -6.32 -4.94
CA SER A 12 7.21 -5.34 -4.49
C SER A 12 7.55 -4.79 -3.10
N PHE A 13 7.90 -5.65 -2.15
CA PHE A 13 8.28 -5.24 -0.79
C PHE A 13 9.54 -4.38 -0.77
N ILE A 14 10.61 -4.81 -1.46
CA ILE A 14 11.88 -4.07 -1.54
C ILE A 14 11.67 -2.72 -2.22
N THR A 15 10.95 -2.71 -3.35
CA THR A 15 10.66 -1.49 -4.11
C THR A 15 9.82 -0.51 -3.30
N CYS A 16 8.79 -0.97 -2.60
CA CYS A 16 8.00 -0.11 -1.72
C CYS A 16 8.84 0.45 -0.56
N GLY A 17 9.67 -0.38 0.08
CA GLY A 17 10.56 0.08 1.15
C GLY A 17 11.56 1.13 0.66
N PHE A 18 12.17 0.91 -0.50
CA PHE A 18 13.10 1.85 -1.11
C PHE A 18 12.42 3.18 -1.47
N PHE A 19 11.27 3.15 -2.13
CA PHE A 19 10.54 4.37 -2.47
C PHE A 19 9.99 5.10 -1.24
N ALA A 20 9.55 4.39 -0.20
CA ALA A 20 9.13 5.02 1.04
C ALA A 20 10.27 5.82 1.69
N ILE A 21 11.49 5.28 1.69
CA ILE A 21 12.69 5.98 2.18
C ILE A 21 12.99 7.20 1.30
N ILE A 22 13.00 7.03 -0.03
CA ILE A 22 13.22 8.16 -0.96
C ILE A 22 12.22 9.27 -0.70
N VAL A 23 10.92 8.96 -0.67
CA VAL A 23 9.87 9.97 -0.46
C VAL A 23 10.08 10.68 0.88
N LYS A 24 10.44 9.94 1.94
CA LYS A 24 10.73 10.54 3.25
C LYS A 24 11.89 11.52 3.21
N VAL A 25 12.95 11.22 2.45
CA VAL A 25 14.11 12.11 2.28
C VAL A 25 13.78 13.29 1.37
N THR A 26 13.02 13.09 0.29
CA THR A 26 12.66 14.17 -0.63
C THR A 26 11.60 15.11 -0.07
N ARG A 27 10.78 14.66 0.89
CA ARG A 27 9.78 15.51 1.56
C ARG A 27 10.39 16.76 2.19
N THR A 28 11.60 16.69 2.73
CA THR A 28 12.22 17.85 3.41
C THR A 28 12.64 18.96 2.44
N GLU A 29 12.82 18.65 1.16
CA GLU A 29 13.29 19.61 0.15
C GLU A 29 12.22 19.98 -0.89
N GLY A 30 11.24 19.10 -1.11
CA GLY A 30 10.22 19.27 -2.17
C GLY A 30 8.90 19.91 -1.74
N PHE A 31 8.61 19.99 -0.43
CA PHE A 31 7.35 20.53 0.08
C PHE A 31 7.25 22.04 -0.17
N GLY A 32 6.15 22.49 -0.79
CA GLY A 32 5.87 23.90 -1.04
C GLY A 32 6.24 24.40 -2.44
N ILE A 33 6.76 23.52 -3.32
CA ILE A 33 7.07 23.85 -4.72
C ILE A 33 5.80 23.78 -5.58
N ASN A 34 4.96 22.77 -5.38
CA ASN A 34 3.72 22.57 -6.13
C ASN A 34 2.72 21.75 -5.33
N VAL A 35 1.49 22.28 -5.16
CA VAL A 35 0.39 21.64 -4.43
C VAL A 35 0.14 20.20 -4.88
N PHE A 36 0.23 19.91 -6.17
CA PHE A 36 0.05 18.56 -6.70
C PHE A 36 1.18 17.60 -6.28
N LEU A 37 2.43 18.07 -6.32
CA LEU A 37 3.58 17.29 -5.87
C LEU A 37 3.54 17.08 -4.36
N ASP A 38 3.10 18.08 -3.60
CA ASP A 38 2.95 18.02 -2.16
C ASP A 38 1.91 16.98 -1.76
N THR A 39 0.78 16.89 -2.47
CA THR A 39 -0.23 15.85 -2.25
C THR A 39 0.33 14.46 -2.55
N ILE A 40 1.02 14.28 -3.68
CA ILE A 40 1.60 12.98 -4.05
C ILE A 40 2.67 12.56 -3.05
N LEU A 41 3.63 13.42 -2.73
CA LEU A 41 4.72 13.12 -1.80
C LEU A 41 4.21 12.98 -0.36
N GLY A 42 3.13 13.69 -0.02
CA GLY A 42 2.41 13.60 1.25
C GLY A 42 1.85 12.20 1.46
N SER A 43 1.11 11.68 0.48
CA SER A 43 0.33 10.44 0.59
C SER A 43 1.02 9.16 0.10
N SER A 44 2.10 9.30 -0.66
CA SER A 44 2.88 8.16 -1.18
C SER A 44 3.38 7.18 -0.10
N PRO A 45 3.84 7.64 1.10
CA PRO A 45 4.28 6.73 2.15
C PRO A 45 3.21 5.74 2.58
N SER A 46 1.95 6.17 2.70
CA SER A 46 0.82 5.34 3.11
C SER A 46 0.50 4.24 2.08
N PHE A 47 0.57 4.59 0.79
CA PHE A 47 0.47 3.59 -0.29
C PHE A 47 1.59 2.55 -0.19
N PHE A 48 2.85 2.99 -0.14
CA PHE A 48 4.01 2.09 -0.13
C PHE A 48 4.04 1.21 1.11
N TYR A 49 3.66 1.77 2.27
CA TYR A 49 3.58 1.04 3.52
C TYR A 49 2.57 -0.11 3.44
N LEU A 50 1.31 0.18 3.08
CA LEU A 50 0.28 -0.85 3.01
C LEU A 50 0.60 -1.89 1.93
N PHE A 51 0.94 -1.45 0.71
CA PHE A 51 1.25 -2.36 -0.39
C PHE A 51 2.47 -3.25 -0.09
N GLY A 52 3.49 -2.69 0.54
CA GLY A 52 4.68 -3.41 1.00
C GLY A 52 4.31 -4.48 2.03
N ILE A 53 3.58 -4.13 3.10
CA ILE A 53 3.17 -5.10 4.12
C ILE A 53 2.28 -6.20 3.54
N LEU A 54 1.34 -5.86 2.68
CA LEU A 54 0.49 -6.85 2.02
C LEU A 54 1.31 -7.83 1.17
N SER A 55 2.42 -7.37 0.58
CA SER A 55 3.36 -8.22 -0.16
C SER A 55 4.13 -9.20 0.73
N LEU A 56 4.32 -8.92 2.02
CA LEU A 56 4.96 -9.87 2.95
C LEU A 56 4.12 -11.12 3.22
N ILE A 57 2.80 -11.01 3.17
CA ILE A 57 1.88 -12.11 3.51
C ILE A 57 2.19 -13.39 2.69
N PRO A 58 2.20 -13.37 1.35
CA PRO A 58 2.53 -14.55 0.55
C PRO A 58 4.01 -14.95 0.62
N ILE A 59 4.91 -14.07 1.07
CA ILE A 59 6.33 -14.41 1.31
C ILE A 59 6.45 -15.31 2.54
N ILE A 60 5.75 -14.96 3.62
CA ILE A 60 5.78 -15.64 4.92
C ILE A 60 4.84 -16.87 4.91
N GLN A 61 3.70 -16.77 4.23
CA GLN A 61 2.70 -17.83 4.11
C GLN A 61 2.53 -18.26 2.65
N PRO A 62 3.49 -18.99 2.06
CA PRO A 62 3.49 -19.33 0.63
C PRO A 62 2.35 -20.27 0.20
N LYS A 63 1.66 -20.93 1.14
CA LYS A 63 0.51 -21.81 0.88
C LYS A 63 -0.83 -21.15 1.26
N ILE A 64 -0.85 -19.84 1.47
CA ILE A 64 -2.10 -19.12 1.79
C ILE A 64 -3.10 -19.28 0.65
N ASN A 65 -4.36 -19.52 0.99
CA ASN A 65 -5.42 -19.56 -0.01
C ASN A 65 -5.91 -18.13 -0.32
N ILE A 66 -6.55 -17.95 -1.48
CA ILE A 66 -6.96 -16.63 -1.95
C ILE A 66 -8.04 -15.97 -1.07
N LYS A 67 -8.92 -16.75 -0.44
CA LYS A 67 -9.96 -16.22 0.47
C LYS A 67 -9.32 -15.63 1.72
N THR A 68 -8.38 -16.35 2.32
CA THR A 68 -7.61 -15.90 3.48
C THR A 68 -6.76 -14.68 3.11
N PHE A 69 -6.09 -14.70 1.96
CA PHE A 69 -5.31 -13.54 1.49
C PHE A 69 -6.16 -12.28 1.31
N ASN A 70 -7.31 -12.39 0.64
CA ASN A 70 -8.25 -11.26 0.48
C ASN A 70 -8.76 -10.76 1.84
N LYS A 71 -9.05 -11.68 2.77
CA LYS A 71 -9.45 -11.30 4.14
C LYS A 71 -8.32 -10.55 4.86
N SER A 72 -7.08 -10.97 4.70
CA SER A 72 -5.92 -10.26 5.24
C SER A 72 -5.79 -8.87 4.62
N ILE A 73 -5.94 -8.73 3.29
CA ILE A 73 -5.93 -7.41 2.64
C ILE A 73 -6.96 -6.49 3.28
N LEU A 74 -8.20 -6.95 3.43
CA LEU A 74 -9.27 -6.17 4.04
C LEU A 74 -8.97 -5.80 5.50
N MET A 75 -8.44 -6.74 6.29
CA MET A 75 -8.09 -6.50 7.70
C MET A 75 -6.97 -5.47 7.86
N PHE A 76 -5.88 -5.59 7.10
CA PHE A 76 -4.79 -4.62 7.14
C PHE A 76 -5.24 -3.25 6.64
N THR A 77 -6.07 -3.20 5.59
CA THR A 77 -6.65 -1.95 5.08
C THR A 77 -7.56 -1.31 6.11
N ALA A 78 -8.44 -2.08 6.76
CA ALA A 78 -9.29 -1.57 7.83
C ALA A 78 -8.46 -1.04 9.01
N GLY A 79 -7.41 -1.76 9.42
CA GLY A 79 -6.48 -1.30 10.46
C GLY A 79 -5.79 0.02 10.11
N ALA A 80 -5.31 0.15 8.86
CA ALA A 80 -4.71 1.38 8.38
C ALA A 80 -5.73 2.53 8.35
N LEU A 81 -6.95 2.31 7.84
CA LEU A 81 -7.99 3.33 7.82
C LEU A 81 -8.46 3.74 9.23
N VAL A 82 -8.49 2.81 10.19
CA VAL A 82 -8.76 3.14 11.59
C VAL A 82 -7.65 3.99 12.19
N TYR A 83 -6.39 3.72 11.84
CA TYR A 83 -5.27 4.55 12.25
C TYR A 83 -5.35 5.96 11.64
N GLU A 84 -5.62 6.08 10.35
CA GLU A 84 -5.85 7.38 9.70
C GLU A 84 -7.04 8.12 10.32
N ALA A 85 -8.12 7.41 10.62
CA ALA A 85 -9.25 8.00 11.33
C ALA A 85 -8.82 8.48 12.73
N GLU A 86 -8.08 7.70 13.50
CA GLU A 86 -7.57 8.09 14.83
C GLU A 86 -6.76 9.39 14.79
N GLN A 87 -5.94 9.60 13.77
CA GLN A 87 -5.15 10.82 13.60
C GLN A 87 -6.01 12.10 13.56
N TYR A 88 -7.25 12.00 13.06
CA TYR A 88 -8.22 13.10 13.09
C TYR A 88 -8.56 13.55 14.52
N TRP A 89 -8.60 12.62 15.49
CA TRP A 89 -8.90 12.92 16.89
C TRP A 89 -7.65 13.23 17.73
N THR A 90 -6.46 12.77 17.34
CA THR A 90 -5.22 12.91 18.13
C THR A 90 -4.36 14.13 17.79
N SER A 91 -4.90 15.10 17.04
CA SER A 91 -4.18 16.32 16.60
C SER A 91 -2.96 16.02 15.71
N MET A 92 -2.90 14.83 15.11
CA MET A 92 -1.98 14.52 14.02
C MET A 92 -2.56 15.02 12.70
N PHE A 93 -1.73 15.10 11.66
CA PHE A 93 -2.15 15.60 10.34
C PHE A 93 -3.01 14.57 9.62
N PHE A 94 -4.33 14.66 9.81
CA PHE A 94 -5.29 13.90 9.00
C PHE A 94 -5.23 14.34 7.53
N ASP A 95 -4.94 13.41 6.63
CA ASP A 95 -4.87 13.67 5.19
C ASP A 95 -5.81 12.74 4.41
N LEU A 96 -6.75 13.33 3.66
CA LEU A 96 -7.61 12.59 2.73
C LEU A 96 -6.80 11.86 1.65
N GLY A 97 -5.63 12.40 1.30
CA GLY A 97 -4.66 11.76 0.41
C GLY A 97 -4.21 10.40 0.95
N ASP A 98 -3.96 10.28 2.25
CA ASP A 98 -3.54 9.03 2.89
C ASP A 98 -4.63 7.96 2.86
N ILE A 99 -5.89 8.35 3.05
CA ILE A 99 -7.05 7.46 2.88
C ILE A 99 -7.12 6.93 1.44
N ILE A 100 -7.03 7.83 0.46
CA ILE A 100 -7.10 7.46 -0.97
C ILE A 100 -5.93 6.55 -1.34
N ALA A 101 -4.71 6.88 -0.90
CA ALA A 101 -3.50 6.09 -1.12
C ALA A 101 -3.63 4.67 -0.53
N THR A 102 -4.15 4.56 0.69
CA THR A 102 -4.42 3.29 1.39
C THR A 102 -5.42 2.44 0.61
N LEU A 103 -6.53 3.03 0.17
CA LEU A 103 -7.53 2.33 -0.63
C LEU A 103 -6.98 1.89 -2.00
N LEU A 104 -6.19 2.73 -2.66
CA LEU A 104 -5.54 2.40 -3.93
C LEU A 104 -4.58 1.22 -3.80
N ALA A 105 -3.78 1.17 -2.72
CA ALA A 105 -2.88 0.04 -2.45
C ALA A 105 -3.68 -1.27 -2.27
N ALA A 106 -4.76 -1.24 -1.50
CA ALA A 106 -5.62 -2.40 -1.29
C ALA A 106 -6.29 -2.86 -2.60
N MET A 107 -6.85 -1.93 -3.38
CA MET A 107 -7.48 -2.21 -4.67
C MET A 107 -6.51 -2.80 -5.67
N LEU A 108 -5.30 -2.23 -5.79
CA LEU A 108 -4.26 -2.75 -6.67
C LEU A 108 -3.87 -4.18 -6.28
N MET A 109 -3.67 -4.43 -4.98
CA MET A 109 -3.33 -5.76 -4.49
C MET A 109 -4.45 -6.77 -4.79
N LEU A 110 -5.72 -6.41 -4.59
CA LEU A 110 -6.85 -7.27 -4.97
C LEU A 110 -6.89 -7.51 -6.48
N PHE A 111 -6.73 -6.46 -7.29
CA PHE A 111 -6.79 -6.53 -8.74
C PHE A 111 -5.72 -7.44 -9.34
N LEU A 112 -4.50 -7.39 -8.80
CA LEU A 112 -3.38 -8.25 -9.22
C LEU A 112 -3.68 -9.75 -9.10
N HIS A 113 -4.70 -10.10 -8.32
CA HIS A 113 -5.16 -11.48 -8.09
C HIS A 113 -6.56 -11.74 -8.66
N GLN A 114 -7.22 -10.74 -9.26
CA GLN A 114 -8.57 -10.85 -9.78
C GLN A 114 -8.67 -11.48 -11.19
N ASN A 115 -7.58 -11.68 -11.94
CA ASN A 115 -7.71 -12.31 -13.25
C ASN A 115 -6.49 -13.08 -13.76
N LYS A 116 -6.69 -14.38 -13.98
CA LYS A 116 -6.18 -15.08 -15.17
C LYS A 116 -7.35 -15.18 -16.15
N ARG A 117 -7.68 -14.11 -16.88
CA ARG A 117 -8.17 -14.36 -18.24
C ARG A 117 -6.95 -14.88 -18.97
N LYS A 118 -6.98 -16.17 -19.35
CA LYS A 118 -6.11 -16.65 -20.40
C LYS A 118 -6.29 -15.66 -21.55
N ALA A 119 -5.25 -14.90 -21.86
CA ALA A 119 -5.18 -14.29 -23.18
C ALA A 119 -5.25 -15.47 -24.15
N ILE A 120 -6.34 -15.48 -24.93
CA ILE A 120 -6.58 -16.43 -26.01
C ILE A 120 -5.47 -16.23 -27.05
#